data_AF-A0A225W998-F1
#
_entry.id   AF-A0A225W998-F1
#
_cell.length_a   1.000
_cell.length_b   1.000
_cell.length_c   1.000
_cell.angle_alpha   90.00
_cell.angle_beta   90.00
_cell.angle_gamma   90.00
#
_symmetry.space_group_name_H-M   'P 1'
#
loop_
_entity.id
_entity.type
_entity.pdbx_description
1 polymer ?
#
loop_
_entity_poly.entity_id
_entity_poly.type
_entity_poly.pdbx_seq_one_letter_code
_entity_poly.pdbx_strand_id
1 'polypeptide(L)'
;NAAAEDTLKMEVKLQQTHDKTPVVAHQAFLRFTHATEKTETYFVLTEKASVHSTQLQFAALSKKFGYNSGKHHVELILGASTFEKAIVWDLGNVQLQLGAAPPETPSPLYKKPLLHESDTTLKPLPEITHVMREQDPRPPVAVSMAFMGAVLAPLAFFVLFVARLGLNVKRLFEGSVFVFGSVFLASLGGILALFGLYWLELTMFRTLGYLSVLGSVNLWSGHLTLKRLAETPAKKTTKVE
;
A
#
# COMPACT_ATOMS: atom_id res chain seq x y z
N ASN A 1 -37.97 -25.47 13.00
CA ASN A 1 -36.76 -24.64 13.19
C ASN A 1 -36.03 -25.20 14.39
N ALA A 2 -34.76 -25.56 14.25
CA ALA A 2 -33.91 -26.02 15.34
C ALA A 2 -32.72 -25.05 15.49
N ALA A 3 -32.51 -24.58 16.72
CA ALA A 3 -31.39 -23.74 17.10
C ALA A 3 -30.11 -24.56 17.29
N ALA A 4 -28.96 -23.88 17.41
CA ALA A 4 -27.67 -24.54 17.56
C ALA A 4 -27.59 -25.38 18.86
N GLU A 5 -28.25 -24.95 19.93
CA GLU A 5 -28.27 -25.64 21.22
C GLU A 5 -29.25 -26.82 21.26
N ASP A 6 -30.14 -26.92 20.26
CA ASP A 6 -31.13 -27.97 20.23
C ASP A 6 -30.48 -29.33 19.98
N THR A 7 -31.06 -30.34 20.61
CA THR A 7 -30.65 -31.74 20.44
C THR A 7 -31.77 -32.49 19.74
N LEU A 8 -31.49 -33.05 18.56
CA LEU A 8 -32.40 -33.94 17.87
C LEU A 8 -32.14 -35.37 18.34
N LYS A 9 -33.16 -36.02 18.93
CA LYS A 9 -33.17 -37.45 19.21
C LYS A 9 -34.11 -38.14 18.23
N MET A 10 -33.63 -39.19 17.59
CA MET A 10 -34.43 -39.99 16.67
C MET A 10 -34.29 -41.46 17.02
N GLU A 11 -35.42 -42.13 17.18
CA GLU A 11 -35.50 -43.55 17.45
C GLU A 11 -36.37 -44.21 16.38
N VAL A 12 -35.87 -45.30 15.82
CA VAL A 12 -36.52 -46.02 14.73
C VAL A 12 -36.62 -47.49 15.12
N LYS A 13 -37.84 -48.02 15.08
CA LYS A 13 -38.14 -49.44 15.27
C LYS A 13 -38.67 -50.00 13.97
N LEU A 14 -38.16 -51.16 13.59
CA LEU A 14 -38.55 -51.84 12.36
C LEU A 14 -39.21 -53.17 12.72
N GLN A 15 -40.29 -53.49 12.02
CA GLN A 15 -41.05 -54.71 12.19
C GLN A 15 -41.35 -55.32 10.83
N GLN A 16 -41.34 -56.65 10.76
CA GLN A 16 -41.70 -57.38 9.55
C GLN A 16 -43.22 -57.33 9.33
N THR A 17 -43.65 -57.10 8.09
CA THR A 17 -45.07 -56.90 7.74
C THR A 17 -45.95 -58.11 8.09
N HIS A 18 -45.42 -59.33 7.96
CA HIS A 18 -46.20 -60.57 8.14
C HIS A 18 -46.20 -61.07 9.59
N ASP A 19 -45.02 -61.21 10.20
CA ASP A 19 -44.87 -61.86 11.51
C ASP A 19 -44.78 -60.88 12.69
N LYS A 20 -44.74 -59.56 12.41
CA LYS A 20 -44.52 -58.48 13.41
C LYS A 20 -43.26 -58.66 14.26
N THR A 21 -42.33 -59.49 13.82
CA THR A 21 -41.03 -59.70 14.46
C THR A 21 -40.16 -58.46 14.28
N PRO A 22 -39.37 -58.07 15.30
CA PRO A 22 -38.46 -56.95 15.18
C PRO A 22 -37.33 -57.29 14.21
N VAL A 23 -37.05 -56.40 13.26
CA VAL A 23 -35.96 -56.56 12.29
C VAL A 23 -34.95 -55.46 12.49
N VAL A 24 -33.67 -55.79 12.39
CA VAL A 24 -32.58 -54.83 12.55
C VAL A 24 -32.03 -54.49 11.17
N ALA A 25 -32.06 -53.20 10.81
CA ALA A 25 -31.34 -52.72 9.64
C ALA A 25 -29.82 -52.79 9.84
N HIS A 26 -29.08 -53.30 8.86
CA HIS A 26 -27.61 -53.35 8.88
C HIS A 26 -26.98 -51.96 8.65
N GLN A 27 -27.61 -51.15 7.81
CA GLN A 27 -27.24 -49.76 7.55
C GLN A 27 -28.41 -48.86 7.91
N ALA A 28 -28.17 -47.88 8.77
CA ALA A 28 -29.17 -46.89 9.15
C ALA A 28 -28.50 -45.51 9.19
N PHE A 29 -28.86 -44.66 8.24
CA PHE A 29 -28.29 -43.32 8.09
C PHE A 29 -29.38 -42.26 8.08
N LEU A 30 -29.10 -41.14 8.74
CA LEU A 30 -29.85 -39.91 8.59
C LEU A 30 -29.05 -38.98 7.66
N ARG A 31 -29.63 -38.66 6.50
CA ARG A 31 -29.08 -37.75 5.50
C ARG A 31 -29.68 -36.37 5.69
N PHE A 32 -28.83 -35.36 5.73
CA PHE A 32 -29.20 -33.95 5.68
C PHE A 32 -28.64 -33.34 4.40
N THR A 33 -29.50 -32.79 3.55
CA THR A 33 -29.12 -32.16 2.29
C THR A 33 -29.42 -30.67 2.35
N HIS A 34 -28.39 -29.83 2.25
CA HIS A 34 -28.57 -28.38 2.27
C HIS A 34 -29.20 -27.88 0.96
N ALA A 35 -30.27 -27.10 1.05
CA ALA A 35 -31.05 -26.70 -0.13
C ALA A 35 -30.26 -25.83 -1.14
N THR A 36 -29.38 -24.95 -0.65
CA THR A 36 -28.67 -23.99 -1.50
C THR A 36 -27.36 -24.56 -2.06
N GLU A 37 -26.54 -25.15 -1.20
CA GLU A 37 -25.21 -25.64 -1.58
C GLU A 37 -25.21 -27.10 -2.03
N LYS A 38 -26.31 -27.83 -1.83
CA LYS A 38 -26.45 -29.26 -2.13
C LYS A 38 -25.40 -30.13 -1.44
N THR A 39 -24.89 -29.67 -0.29
CA THR A 39 -23.99 -30.45 0.54
C THR A 39 -24.79 -31.49 1.33
N GLU A 40 -24.33 -32.73 1.29
CA GLU A 40 -24.96 -33.85 1.98
C GLU A 40 -24.13 -34.24 3.21
N THR A 41 -24.79 -34.34 4.36
CA THR A 41 -24.16 -34.79 5.62
C THR A 41 -24.87 -36.03 6.12
N TYR A 42 -24.10 -37.06 6.47
CA TYR A 42 -24.63 -38.36 6.91
C TYR A 42 -24.34 -38.60 8.39
N PHE A 43 -25.34 -39.06 9.13
CA PHE A 43 -25.21 -39.50 10.52
C PHE A 43 -25.67 -40.93 10.68
N VAL A 44 -24.88 -41.73 11.37
CA VAL A 44 -25.19 -43.14 11.62
C VAL A 44 -26.15 -43.26 12.81
N LEU A 45 -27.14 -44.14 12.72
CA LEU A 45 -27.95 -44.55 13.86
C LEU A 45 -27.29 -45.77 14.53
N THR A 46 -27.14 -45.70 15.84
CA THR A 46 -26.57 -46.78 16.65
C THR A 46 -27.67 -47.71 17.12
N GLU A 47 -27.47 -49.01 16.95
CA GLU A 47 -28.41 -50.03 17.42
C GLU A 47 -28.27 -50.27 18.92
N LYS A 48 -29.40 -50.25 19.64
CA LYS A 48 -29.49 -50.69 21.03
C LYS A 48 -30.80 -51.45 21.24
N ALA A 49 -30.72 -52.71 21.65
CA ALA A 49 -31.89 -53.57 21.93
C ALA A 49 -32.93 -53.59 20.79
N SER A 50 -32.48 -53.81 19.54
CA SER A 50 -33.31 -53.82 18.33
C SER A 50 -34.02 -52.50 18.01
N VAL A 51 -33.52 -51.39 18.55
CA VAL A 51 -33.94 -50.01 18.22
C VAL A 51 -32.74 -49.25 17.68
N HIS A 52 -32.93 -48.59 16.54
CA HIS A 52 -31.92 -47.71 15.97
C HIS A 52 -32.11 -46.32 16.53
N SER A 53 -31.09 -45.78 17.22
CA SER A 53 -31.18 -44.48 17.88
C SER A 53 -30.00 -43.59 17.53
N THR A 54 -30.26 -42.29 17.40
CA THR A 54 -29.20 -41.28 17.27
C THR A 54 -29.57 -40.02 18.02
N GLN A 55 -28.57 -39.36 18.57
CA GLN A 55 -28.69 -38.07 19.24
C GLN A 55 -27.71 -37.11 18.58
N LEU A 56 -28.25 -36.08 17.94
CA LEU A 56 -27.49 -35.05 17.25
C LEU A 56 -27.55 -33.75 18.03
N GLN A 57 -26.39 -33.27 18.46
CA GLN A 57 -26.23 -31.94 19.05
C GLN A 57 -25.68 -31.00 17.99
N PHE A 58 -26.51 -30.08 17.50
CA PHE A 58 -26.15 -29.26 16.33
C PHE A 58 -24.94 -28.36 16.59
N ALA A 59 -24.79 -27.81 17.80
CA ALA A 59 -23.64 -27.00 18.20
C ALA A 59 -22.30 -27.75 17.99
N ALA A 60 -22.17 -28.95 18.55
CA ALA A 60 -20.96 -29.77 18.43
C ALA A 60 -20.73 -30.28 16.99
N LEU A 61 -21.80 -30.45 16.22
CA LEU A 61 -21.76 -31.00 14.87
C LEU A 61 -21.66 -29.92 13.78
N SER A 62 -21.66 -28.63 14.13
CA SER A 62 -21.61 -27.50 13.17
C SER A 62 -20.47 -27.64 12.16
N LYS A 63 -19.30 -28.13 12.58
CA LYS A 63 -18.16 -28.40 11.71
C LYS A 63 -18.43 -29.49 10.67
N LYS A 64 -19.17 -30.55 11.02
CA LYS A 64 -19.53 -31.64 10.09
C LYS A 64 -20.53 -31.18 9.03
N PHE A 65 -21.40 -30.24 9.38
CA PHE A 65 -22.33 -29.58 8.46
C PHE A 65 -21.67 -28.45 7.65
N GLY A 66 -20.35 -28.24 7.76
CA GLY A 66 -19.65 -27.17 7.06
C GLY A 66 -20.05 -25.75 7.49
N TYR A 67 -20.68 -25.59 8.66
CA TYR A 67 -21.26 -24.33 9.17
C TYR A 67 -22.39 -23.74 8.29
N ASN A 68 -22.99 -24.56 7.42
CA ASN A 68 -24.02 -24.11 6.47
C ASN A 68 -25.40 -24.04 7.14
N SER A 69 -25.67 -22.91 7.78
CA SER A 69 -26.98 -22.62 8.38
C SER A 69 -28.02 -22.36 7.31
N GLY A 70 -29.19 -22.99 7.42
CA GLY A 70 -30.18 -22.92 6.35
C GLY A 70 -31.25 -24.00 6.43
N LYS A 71 -31.98 -24.14 5.32
CA LYS A 71 -32.98 -25.19 5.14
C LYS A 71 -32.27 -26.47 4.71
N HIS A 72 -32.40 -27.51 5.51
CA HIS A 72 -31.88 -28.84 5.24
C HIS A 72 -33.04 -29.81 5.00
N HIS A 73 -32.96 -30.58 3.93
CA HIS A 73 -33.88 -31.69 3.65
C HIS A 73 -33.39 -32.94 4.38
N VAL A 74 -34.26 -33.64 5.08
CA VAL A 74 -33.91 -34.75 5.97
C VAL A 74 -34.53 -36.03 5.47
N GLU A 75 -33.68 -37.03 5.22
CA GLU A 75 -34.11 -38.36 4.78
C GLU A 75 -33.50 -39.45 5.65
N LEU A 76 -34.31 -40.43 6.02
CA LEU A 76 -33.88 -41.62 6.72
C LEU A 76 -33.65 -42.75 5.71
N ILE A 77 -32.44 -43.28 5.67
CA ILE A 77 -32.04 -44.36 4.77
C ILE A 77 -31.77 -45.60 5.61
N LEU A 78 -32.54 -46.67 5.35
CA LEU A 78 -32.42 -47.95 6.04
C LEU A 78 -32.17 -49.06 5.01
N GLY A 79 -31.13 -49.85 5.24
CA GLY A 79 -30.73 -50.96 4.38
C GLY A 79 -30.37 -52.19 5.20
N ALA A 80 -30.80 -53.37 4.73
CA ALA A 80 -30.39 -54.66 5.27
C ALA A 80 -30.33 -55.66 4.12
N SER A 81 -29.51 -56.71 4.25
CA SER A 81 -29.49 -57.82 3.29
C SER A 81 -30.82 -58.57 3.23
N THR A 82 -31.64 -58.46 4.26
CA THR A 82 -32.98 -59.05 4.35
C THR A 82 -34.06 -58.20 3.68
N PHE A 83 -33.76 -56.97 3.26
CA PHE A 83 -34.72 -56.10 2.59
C PHE A 83 -34.64 -56.29 1.07
N GLU A 84 -35.78 -56.42 0.40
CA GLU A 84 -35.83 -56.46 -1.07
C GLU A 84 -35.39 -55.12 -1.69
N LYS A 85 -35.70 -54.00 -1.03
CA LYS A 85 -35.32 -52.64 -1.42
C LYS A 85 -34.94 -51.82 -0.20
N ALA A 86 -33.96 -50.92 -0.36
CA ALA A 86 -33.63 -49.96 0.68
C ALA A 86 -34.82 -49.02 0.92
N ILE A 87 -35.10 -48.74 2.20
CA ILE A 87 -36.16 -47.85 2.60
C ILE A 87 -35.55 -46.45 2.71
N VAL A 88 -35.95 -45.55 1.82
CA VAL A 88 -35.60 -44.12 1.89
C VAL A 88 -36.87 -43.38 2.25
N TRP A 89 -36.91 -42.85 3.47
CA TRP A 89 -38.07 -42.14 3.99
C TRP A 89 -37.76 -40.65 4.08
N ASP A 90 -38.50 -39.86 3.30
CA ASP A 90 -38.50 -38.40 3.40
C ASP A 90 -39.20 -37.94 4.69
N LEU A 91 -38.42 -37.32 5.59
CA LEU A 91 -38.89 -36.76 6.87
C LEU A 91 -39.24 -35.27 6.74
N GLY A 92 -38.96 -34.66 5.59
CA GLY A 92 -39.26 -33.27 5.27
C GLY A 92 -38.10 -32.31 5.49
N ASN A 93 -38.43 -31.02 5.59
CA ASN A 93 -37.45 -29.94 5.65
C ASN A 93 -37.32 -29.36 7.06
N VAL A 94 -36.07 -29.23 7.53
CA VAL A 94 -35.75 -28.64 8.83
C VAL A 94 -34.85 -27.41 8.61
N GLN A 95 -35.25 -26.28 9.19
CA GLN A 95 -34.39 -25.10 9.26
C GLN A 95 -33.41 -25.28 10.41
N LEU A 96 -32.11 -25.42 10.12
CA LEU A 96 -31.04 -25.54 11.09
C LEU A 96 -30.28 -24.21 11.21
N GLN A 97 -30.10 -23.75 12.45
CA GLN A 97 -29.17 -22.67 12.78
C GLN A 97 -27.93 -23.30 13.42
N LEU A 98 -26.80 -23.25 12.74
CA LEU A 98 -25.53 -23.82 13.19
C LEU A 98 -24.65 -22.72 13.78
N GLY A 99 -23.60 -23.11 14.51
CA GLY A 99 -22.59 -22.16 14.99
C GLY A 99 -21.90 -21.44 13.82
N ALA A 100 -21.46 -20.20 14.05
CA ALA A 100 -20.70 -19.46 13.06
C ALA A 100 -19.36 -20.16 12.76
N ALA A 101 -18.95 -20.18 11.49
CA ALA A 101 -17.62 -20.62 11.13
C ALA A 101 -16.58 -19.75 11.86
N PRO A 102 -15.56 -20.35 12.50
CA PRO A 102 -14.44 -19.58 13.03
C PRO A 102 -13.83 -18.73 11.92
N PRO A 103 -13.38 -17.48 12.21
CA PRO A 103 -12.69 -16.67 11.22
C PRO A 103 -11.48 -17.44 10.68
N GLU A 104 -11.28 -17.40 9.37
CA GLU A 104 -10.11 -18.02 8.73
C GLU A 104 -8.85 -17.36 9.30
N THR A 105 -8.11 -18.11 10.12
CA THR A 105 -6.84 -17.62 10.64
C THR A 105 -5.80 -17.73 9.52
N PRO A 106 -5.09 -16.62 9.18
CA PRO A 106 -4.05 -16.68 8.18
C PRO A 106 -3.02 -17.71 8.63
N SER A 107 -2.76 -18.68 7.77
CA SER A 107 -1.73 -19.69 8.06
C SER A 107 -0.39 -18.99 8.29
N PRO A 108 0.41 -19.42 9.27
CA PRO A 108 1.72 -18.81 9.51
C PRO A 108 2.55 -18.84 8.23
N LEU A 109 3.38 -17.80 8.07
CA LEU A 109 4.31 -17.68 6.95
C LEU A 109 5.08 -19.00 6.74
N TYR A 110 5.12 -19.48 5.50
CA TYR A 110 5.75 -20.72 5.05
C TYR A 110 5.06 -22.06 5.40
N LYS A 111 3.90 -22.06 6.08
CA LYS A 111 3.13 -23.31 6.28
C LYS A 111 2.45 -23.81 5.00
N LYS A 112 2.11 -22.89 4.10
CA LYS A 112 1.58 -23.16 2.76
C LYS A 112 2.53 -22.51 1.74
N PRO A 113 2.74 -23.13 0.56
CA PRO A 113 3.42 -22.47 -0.56
C PRO A 113 2.76 -21.12 -0.89
N LEU A 114 3.55 -20.14 -1.32
CA LEU A 114 3.06 -18.79 -1.63
C LEU A 114 1.99 -18.78 -2.74
N LEU A 115 2.04 -19.78 -3.62
CA LEU A 115 1.10 -19.95 -4.74
C LEU A 115 -0.01 -20.96 -4.44
N HIS A 116 -0.18 -21.40 -3.19
CA HIS A 116 -1.17 -22.44 -2.87
C HIS A 116 -2.59 -22.06 -3.28
N GLU A 117 -3.02 -20.82 -3.04
CA GLU A 117 -4.36 -20.35 -3.42
C GLU A 117 -4.50 -20.25 -4.95
N SER A 118 -3.47 -19.83 -5.68
CA SER A 118 -3.51 -19.81 -7.15
C SER A 118 -3.50 -21.21 -7.77
N ASP A 119 -2.79 -22.16 -7.15
CA ASP A 119 -2.63 -23.52 -7.68
C ASP A 119 -3.82 -24.43 -7.35
N THR A 120 -4.52 -24.18 -6.24
CA THR A 120 -5.63 -25.03 -5.77
C THR A 120 -7.01 -24.49 -6.11
N THR A 121 -7.15 -23.20 -6.45
CA THR A 121 -8.44 -22.62 -6.82
C THR A 121 -8.58 -22.48 -8.33
N LEU A 122 -9.76 -22.85 -8.85
CA LEU A 122 -10.14 -22.65 -10.25
C LEU A 122 -10.89 -21.33 -10.46
N LYS A 123 -10.86 -20.44 -9.46
CA LYS A 123 -11.57 -19.16 -9.46
C LYS A 123 -10.58 -18.02 -9.67
N PRO A 124 -10.99 -16.93 -10.32
CA PRO A 124 -10.15 -15.75 -10.42
C PRO A 124 -9.85 -15.21 -9.01
N LEU A 125 -8.56 -14.95 -8.74
CA LEU A 125 -8.13 -14.31 -7.51
C LEU A 125 -8.52 -12.81 -7.53
N PRO A 126 -8.69 -12.18 -6.36
CA PRO A 126 -8.95 -10.75 -6.29
C PRO A 126 -7.80 -9.95 -6.92
N GLU A 127 -8.14 -8.85 -7.58
CA GLU A 127 -7.18 -7.94 -8.18
C GLU A 127 -6.33 -7.23 -7.10
N ILE A 128 -5.02 -7.19 -7.31
CA ILE A 128 -4.09 -6.48 -6.41
C ILE A 128 -3.81 -5.10 -6.99
N THR A 129 -4.32 -4.07 -6.34
CA THR A 129 -4.04 -2.67 -6.71
C THR A 129 -2.81 -2.17 -5.96
N HIS A 130 -1.77 -1.76 -6.69
CA HIS A 130 -0.60 -1.13 -6.07
C HIS A 130 -0.96 0.26 -5.54
N VAL A 131 -0.75 0.49 -4.24
CA VAL A 131 -0.95 1.80 -3.60
C VAL A 131 0.37 2.55 -3.62
N MET A 132 0.44 3.64 -4.39
CA MET A 132 1.60 4.53 -4.40
C MET A 132 1.67 5.35 -3.12
N ARG A 133 2.88 5.74 -2.73
CA ARG A 133 3.10 6.69 -1.63
C ARG A 133 2.42 8.02 -1.97
N GLU A 134 1.73 8.58 -0.98
CA GLU A 134 1.17 9.93 -1.09
C GLU A 134 2.27 10.99 -1.24
N GLN A 135 1.97 12.06 -1.98
CA GLN A 135 2.90 13.18 -2.12
C GLN A 135 3.00 13.95 -0.81
N ASP A 136 4.22 14.31 -0.40
CA ASP A 136 4.42 15.11 0.80
C ASP A 136 3.74 16.49 0.65
N PRO A 137 3.02 16.98 1.68
CA PRO A 137 2.29 18.24 1.60
C PRO A 137 3.24 19.43 1.41
N ARG A 138 2.90 20.33 0.49
CA ARG A 138 3.66 21.56 0.23
C ARG A 138 3.07 22.77 0.98
N PRO A 139 3.89 23.71 1.45
CA PRO A 139 3.40 24.90 2.13
C PRO A 139 2.61 25.81 1.17
N PRO A 140 1.70 26.66 1.70
CA PRO A 140 0.97 27.63 0.90
C PRO A 140 1.91 28.65 0.23
N VAL A 141 1.65 28.97 -1.03
CA VAL A 141 2.47 29.89 -1.85
C VAL A 141 2.66 31.26 -1.18
N ALA A 142 1.62 31.77 -0.50
CA ALA A 142 1.68 33.05 0.20
C ALA A 142 2.79 33.09 1.27
N VAL A 143 2.97 32.00 2.01
CA VAL A 143 4.03 31.89 3.03
C VAL A 143 5.40 31.87 2.36
N SER A 144 5.57 31.07 1.30
CA SER A 144 6.82 31.02 0.54
C SER A 144 7.21 32.38 -0.06
N MET A 145 6.24 33.13 -0.61
CA MET A 145 6.47 34.47 -1.17
C MET A 145 6.85 35.49 -0.09
N ALA A 146 6.21 35.44 1.08
CA ALA A 146 6.55 36.33 2.20
C ALA A 146 7.99 36.12 2.68
N PHE A 147 8.43 34.87 2.83
CA PHE A 147 9.81 34.56 3.23
C PHE A 147 10.83 34.88 2.12
N MET A 148 10.48 34.69 0.84
CA MET A 148 11.31 35.16 -0.27
C MET A 148 11.55 36.67 -0.19
N GLY A 149 10.49 37.46 0.08
CA GLY A 149 10.62 38.90 0.29
C GLY A 149 11.50 39.25 1.50
N ALA A 150 11.33 38.53 2.62
CA ALA A 150 12.14 38.72 3.82
C ALA A 150 13.64 38.46 3.57
N VAL A 151 13.98 37.46 2.75
CA VAL A 151 15.37 37.16 2.36
C VAL A 151 15.96 38.22 1.41
N LEU A 152 15.14 38.82 0.54
CA LEU A 152 15.59 39.86 -0.39
C LEU A 152 15.71 41.25 0.28
N ALA A 153 15.00 41.50 1.38
CA ALA A 153 14.98 42.81 2.02
C ALA A 153 16.36 43.31 2.51
N PRO A 154 17.22 42.50 3.17
CA PRO A 154 18.56 42.93 3.56
C PRO A 154 19.43 43.32 2.35
N LEU A 155 19.31 42.59 1.24
CA LEU A 155 20.04 42.90 0.01
C LEU A 155 19.59 44.25 -0.57
N ALA A 156 18.27 44.50 -0.62
CA ALA A 156 17.73 45.78 -1.07
C ALA A 156 18.19 46.95 -0.18
N PHE A 157 18.16 46.76 1.14
CA PHE A 157 18.64 47.75 2.10
C PHE A 157 20.13 48.05 1.91
N PHE A 158 20.96 47.01 1.74
CA PHE A 158 22.39 47.15 1.48
C PHE A 158 22.66 47.96 0.21
N VAL A 159 21.98 47.66 -0.89
CA VAL A 159 22.15 48.41 -2.16
C VAL A 159 21.75 49.88 -2.00
N LEU A 160 20.64 50.18 -1.33
CA LEU A 160 20.21 51.55 -1.05
C LEU A 160 21.22 52.30 -0.16
N PHE A 161 21.74 51.63 0.86
CA PHE A 161 22.74 52.18 1.76
C PHE A 161 24.04 52.51 1.01
N VAL A 162 24.52 51.58 0.20
CA VAL A 162 25.72 51.76 -0.64
C VAL A 162 25.54 52.88 -1.65
N ALA A 163 24.36 53.00 -2.28
CA ALA A 163 24.06 54.09 -3.21
C ALA A 163 24.13 55.46 -2.53
N ARG A 164 23.69 55.56 -1.26
CA ARG A 164 23.77 56.81 -0.48
C ARG A 164 25.17 57.18 -0.02
N LEU A 165 26.07 56.20 0.16
CA LEU A 165 27.46 56.45 0.58
C LEU A 165 28.33 57.14 -0.49
N GLY A 166 27.87 57.22 -1.75
CA GLY A 166 28.60 57.91 -2.81
C GLY A 166 29.92 57.22 -3.14
N LEU A 167 29.89 55.90 -3.39
CA LEU A 167 31.08 55.11 -3.70
C LEU A 167 31.88 55.71 -4.87
N ASN A 168 33.18 55.92 -4.63
CA ASN A 168 34.08 56.45 -5.64
C ASN A 168 34.59 55.35 -6.57
N VAL A 169 33.77 54.94 -7.53
CA VAL A 169 34.14 53.96 -8.58
C VAL A 169 34.95 54.56 -9.73
N LYS A 170 35.17 55.88 -9.72
CA LYS A 170 35.76 56.61 -10.85
C LYS A 170 37.17 56.13 -11.20
N ARG A 171 37.96 55.74 -10.19
CA ARG A 171 39.32 55.21 -10.36
C ARG A 171 39.39 53.92 -11.18
N LEU A 172 38.33 53.13 -11.22
CA LEU A 172 38.27 51.90 -12.00
C LEU A 172 38.05 52.18 -13.50
N PHE A 173 37.49 53.35 -13.82
CA PHE A 173 37.12 53.74 -15.19
C PHE A 173 37.95 54.90 -15.74
N GLU A 174 39.11 55.19 -15.14
CA GLU A 174 40.01 56.27 -15.55
C GLU A 174 41.25 55.75 -16.30
N GLY A 175 41.62 56.46 -17.38
CA GLY A 175 42.90 56.30 -18.08
C GLY A 175 43.21 54.88 -18.58
N SER A 176 44.43 54.42 -18.35
CA SER A 176 44.94 53.11 -18.83
C SER A 176 44.30 51.90 -18.13
N VAL A 177 43.53 52.10 -17.04
CA VAL A 177 42.88 51.02 -16.26
C VAL A 177 41.52 50.65 -16.87
N PHE A 178 40.87 51.57 -17.57
CA PHE A 178 39.51 51.41 -18.09
C PHE A 178 39.32 50.13 -18.94
N VAL A 179 40.23 49.85 -19.86
CA VAL A 179 40.12 48.71 -20.78
C VAL A 179 40.20 47.38 -20.03
N PHE A 180 41.24 47.19 -19.22
CA PHE A 180 41.43 45.96 -18.46
C PHE A 180 40.40 45.81 -17.34
N GLY A 181 40.03 46.90 -16.67
CA GLY A 181 39.02 46.91 -15.63
C GLY A 181 37.63 46.56 -16.16
N SER A 182 37.27 47.06 -17.35
CA SER A 182 36.00 46.71 -18.00
C SER A 182 35.97 45.24 -18.41
N VAL A 183 37.06 44.71 -18.96
CA VAL A 183 37.17 43.28 -19.30
C VAL A 183 37.09 42.42 -18.05
N PHE A 184 37.75 42.82 -16.96
CA PHE A 184 37.70 42.12 -15.67
C PHE A 184 36.28 42.08 -15.08
N LEU A 185 35.56 43.21 -15.08
CA LEU A 185 34.17 43.27 -14.61
C LEU A 185 33.23 42.46 -15.50
N ALA A 186 33.41 42.50 -16.82
CA ALA A 186 32.64 41.71 -17.76
C ALA A 186 32.89 40.21 -17.59
N SER A 187 34.14 39.77 -17.41
CA SER A 187 34.47 38.37 -17.14
C SER A 187 33.95 37.91 -15.79
N LEU A 188 34.01 38.75 -14.76
CA LEU A 188 33.45 38.45 -13.44
C LEU A 188 31.92 38.32 -13.48
N GLY A 189 31.24 39.25 -14.16
CA GLY A 189 29.80 39.16 -14.41
C GLY A 189 29.43 37.92 -15.23
N GLY A 190 30.23 37.58 -16.23
CA GLY A 190 30.09 36.37 -17.03
C GLY A 190 30.22 35.09 -16.20
N ILE A 191 31.15 35.04 -15.23
CA ILE A 191 31.29 33.91 -14.30
C ILE A 191 30.05 33.78 -13.40
N LEU A 192 29.55 34.89 -12.85
CA LEU A 192 28.32 34.88 -12.04
C LEU A 192 27.09 34.42 -12.85
N ALA A 193 26.96 34.91 -14.09
CA ALA A 193 25.91 34.47 -15.01
C ALA A 193 26.06 32.98 -15.36
N LEU A 194 27.28 32.50 -15.60
CA LEU A 194 27.56 31.09 -15.84
C LEU A 194 27.13 30.21 -14.66
N PHE A 195 27.32 30.66 -13.41
CA PHE A 195 26.79 29.94 -12.24
C PHE A 195 25.26 29.93 -12.19
N GLY A 196 24.60 31.02 -12.61
CA GLY A 196 23.15 31.02 -12.80
C GLY A 196 22.68 30.01 -13.85
N LEU A 197 23.38 29.94 -14.99
CA LEU A 197 23.10 28.98 -16.06
C LEU A 197 23.38 27.52 -15.64
N TYR A 198 24.41 27.31 -14.82
CA TYR A 198 24.67 26.01 -14.18
C TYR A 198 23.54 25.57 -13.26
N TRP A 199 22.97 26.50 -12.48
CA TRP A 199 21.83 26.18 -11.63
C TRP A 199 20.57 25.84 -12.44
N LEU A 200 20.39 26.45 -13.61
CA LEU A 200 19.21 26.24 -14.46
C LEU A 200 19.28 24.99 -15.35
N GLU A 201 20.40 24.77 -16.06
CA GLU A 201 20.43 23.77 -17.14
C GLU A 201 21.80 23.10 -17.37
N LEU A 202 22.92 23.79 -17.13
CA LEU A 202 24.23 23.28 -17.57
C LEU A 202 24.72 22.09 -16.73
N THR A 203 25.41 21.15 -17.40
CA THR A 203 26.12 20.06 -16.74
C THR A 203 27.47 20.49 -16.21
N MET A 204 27.96 19.82 -15.16
CA MET A 204 29.21 20.17 -14.47
C MET A 204 30.42 20.30 -15.42
N PHE A 205 30.63 19.35 -16.34
CA PHE A 205 31.76 19.39 -17.27
C PHE A 205 31.69 20.56 -18.26
N ARG A 206 30.48 20.91 -18.74
CA ARG A 206 30.29 22.06 -19.63
C ARG A 206 30.56 23.36 -18.88
N THR A 207 30.01 23.49 -17.67
CA THR A 207 30.27 24.63 -16.79
C THR A 207 31.77 24.78 -16.52
N LEU A 208 32.46 23.69 -16.20
CA LEU A 208 33.89 23.71 -15.93
C LEU A 208 34.72 24.09 -17.17
N GLY A 209 34.31 23.64 -18.36
CA GLY A 209 34.90 24.05 -19.62
C GLY A 209 34.77 25.56 -19.88
N TYR A 210 33.56 26.11 -19.75
CA TYR A 210 33.33 27.56 -19.89
C TYR A 210 34.02 28.37 -18.79
N LEU A 211 34.01 27.88 -17.55
CA LEU A 211 34.68 28.50 -16.42
C LEU A 211 36.20 28.52 -16.59
N SER A 212 36.78 27.50 -17.21
CA SER A 212 38.22 27.48 -17.50
C SER A 212 38.60 28.67 -18.40
N VAL A 213 37.87 28.86 -19.50
CA VAL A 213 38.11 29.97 -20.44
C VAL A 213 37.83 31.33 -19.78
N LEU A 214 36.64 31.52 -19.20
CA LEU A 214 36.26 32.78 -18.55
C LEU A 214 37.16 33.09 -17.34
N GLY A 215 37.55 32.07 -16.59
CA GLY A 215 38.41 32.15 -15.42
C GLY A 215 39.83 32.58 -15.78
N SER A 216 40.43 32.00 -16.84
CA SER A 216 41.75 32.45 -17.33
C SER A 216 41.72 33.93 -17.76
N VAL A 217 40.68 34.36 -18.49
CA VAL A 217 40.50 35.76 -18.89
C VAL A 217 40.33 36.67 -17.67
N ASN A 218 39.54 36.24 -16.68
CA ASN A 218 39.30 36.99 -15.45
C ASN A 218 40.57 37.15 -14.61
N LEU A 219 41.36 36.09 -14.45
CA LEU A 219 42.62 36.13 -13.71
C LEU A 219 43.64 37.05 -14.39
N TRP A 220 43.78 36.95 -15.72
CA TRP A 220 44.70 37.77 -16.49
C TRP A 220 44.33 39.25 -16.44
N SER A 221 43.07 39.58 -16.78
CA SER A 221 42.57 40.96 -16.78
C SER A 221 42.55 41.55 -15.38
N GLY A 222 42.18 40.77 -14.36
CA GLY A 222 42.21 41.18 -12.96
C GLY A 222 43.62 41.51 -12.47
N HIS A 223 44.60 40.65 -12.78
CA HIS A 223 46.00 40.90 -12.42
C HIS A 223 46.53 42.20 -13.03
N LEU A 224 46.29 42.43 -14.32
CA LEU A 224 46.69 43.66 -15.01
C LEU A 224 45.97 44.89 -14.45
N THR A 225 44.67 44.79 -14.18
CA THR A 225 43.87 45.89 -13.62
C THR A 225 44.40 46.31 -12.25
N LEU A 226 44.63 45.34 -11.35
CA LEU A 226 45.15 45.61 -10.01
C LEU A 226 46.58 46.17 -10.06
N LYS A 227 47.43 45.65 -10.95
CA LYS A 227 48.80 46.17 -11.14
C LYS A 227 48.80 47.64 -11.57
N ARG A 228 48.00 47.98 -12.58
CA ARG A 228 47.90 49.37 -13.09
C ARG A 228 47.25 50.31 -12.09
N LEU A 229 46.28 49.82 -11.31
CA LEU A 229 45.67 50.59 -10.23
C LEU A 229 46.68 50.88 -9.10
N ALA A 230 47.56 49.93 -8.78
CA ALA A 230 48.62 50.12 -7.79
C ALA A 230 49.72 51.08 -8.28
N GLU A 231 50.03 51.08 -9.58
CA GLU A 231 50.99 52.00 -10.22
C GLU A 231 50.44 53.43 -10.34
N THR A 232 49.12 53.63 -10.23
CA THR A 232 48.51 54.96 -10.28
C THR A 232 48.75 55.71 -8.96
N PRO A 233 49.54 56.79 -8.93
CA PRO A 233 49.85 57.49 -7.69
C PRO A 233 48.58 58.10 -7.09
N ALA A 234 48.40 57.96 -5.78
CA ALA A 234 47.34 58.67 -5.07
C ALA A 234 47.54 60.18 -5.29
N LYS A 235 46.62 60.82 -6.02
CA LYS A 235 46.59 62.28 -6.19
C LYS A 235 46.58 62.91 -4.79
N LYS A 236 47.72 63.44 -4.34
CA LYS A 236 47.80 64.23 -3.10
C LYS A 236 46.88 65.42 -3.31
N THR A 237 45.74 65.43 -2.64
CA THR A 237 44.95 66.64 -2.44
C THR A 237 45.76 67.52 -1.50
N THR A 238 46.68 68.30 -2.06
CA THR A 238 47.25 69.45 -1.36
C THR A 238 46.08 70.40 -1.15
N LYS A 239 45.51 70.40 0.06
CA LYS A 239 44.77 71.57 0.55
C LYS A 239 45.78 72.71 0.56
N VAL A 240 45.67 73.59 -0.42
CA VAL A 240 46.28 74.91 -0.34
C VAL A 240 45.42 75.68 0.67
N GLU A 241 46.07 76.18 1.72
CA GLU A 241 45.50 77.11 2.72
C GLU A 241 44.85 78.32 2.06
#